data_AF-A0A3C1KQG3-F1
#
_entry.id   AF-A0A3C1KQG3-F1
#
_cell.length_a   1.000
_cell.length_b   1.000
_cell.length_c   1.000
_cell.angle_alpha   90.00
_cell.angle_beta   90.00
_cell.angle_gamma   90.00
#
_symmetry.space_group_name_H-M   'P 1'
#
loop_
_entity.id
_entity.type
_entity.pdbx_description
1 polymer ?
#
loop_
_entity_poly.entity_id
_entity_poly.type
_entity_poly.pdbx_seq_one_letter_code
_entity_poly.pdbx_strand_id
1 'polypeptide(L)'
;MLRLLLTSALLLALGGCASNPTPAPSLATDPDATPPATAEAPEPPERAFPADSIYPLLLAEFALRRNDYDTALSTYLQQAPKLREPAISAHTTHLAQFMKREPEAYEAVGLWVELEPDSAEANNTLATLLIRKGQPAQAVPHLAVVARNDLQANFPMLLS
;
A
#
# COMPACT_ATOMS: atom_id res chain seq x y z
N MET A 1 33.26 38.31 -8.96
CA MET A 1 33.03 37.93 -10.37
C MET A 1 32.90 36.42 -10.57
N LEU A 2 33.74 35.58 -9.94
CA LEU A 2 33.63 34.11 -10.01
C LEU A 2 32.31 33.53 -9.47
N ARG A 3 31.74 34.10 -8.39
CA ARG A 3 30.44 33.69 -7.83
C ARG A 3 29.24 33.97 -8.76
N LEU A 4 29.31 35.04 -9.56
CA LEU A 4 28.24 35.40 -10.51
C LEU A 4 28.26 34.49 -11.75
N LEU A 5 29.45 34.00 -12.13
CA LEU A 5 29.62 33.01 -13.20
C LEU A 5 29.10 31.63 -12.77
N LEU A 6 29.31 31.24 -11.50
CA LEU A 6 28.81 29.98 -10.94
C LEU A 6 27.28 29.92 -10.86
N THR A 7 26.61 31.03 -10.55
CA THR A 7 25.14 31.08 -10.53
C THR A 7 24.54 31.03 -11.94
N SER A 8 25.19 31.66 -12.92
CA SER A 8 24.75 31.61 -14.33
C SER A 8 24.86 30.19 -14.91
N ALA A 9 25.94 29.48 -14.60
CA ALA A 9 26.14 28.09 -15.03
C ALA A 9 25.11 27.11 -14.44
N LEU A 10 24.64 27.36 -13.22
CA LEU A 10 23.62 26.51 -12.58
C LEU A 10 22.22 26.70 -13.19
N LEU A 11 21.85 27.92 -13.64
CA LEU A 11 20.56 28.14 -14.30
C LEU A 11 20.49 27.54 -15.72
N LEU A 12 21.61 27.42 -16.45
CA LEU A 12 21.61 26.77 -17.77
C LEU A 12 21.44 25.24 -17.68
N ALA A 13 21.83 24.62 -16.56
CA ALA A 13 21.73 23.16 -16.40
C ALA A 13 20.28 22.67 -16.18
N LEU A 14 19.35 23.53 -15.75
CA LEU A 14 17.96 23.14 -15.49
C LEU A 14 17.05 23.18 -16.74
N GLY A 15 17.53 23.67 -17.90
CA GLY A 15 16.74 23.80 -19.12
C GLY A 15 16.70 22.55 -20.03
N GLY A 16 17.39 21.46 -19.66
CA GLY A 16 17.69 20.35 -20.58
C GLY A 16 16.65 19.23 -20.72
N CYS A 17 15.60 19.18 -19.90
CA CYS A 17 14.72 17.99 -19.84
C CYS A 17 13.39 18.09 -20.62
N ALA A 18 13.12 19.17 -21.36
CA ALA A 18 11.80 19.37 -22.01
C ALA A 18 11.79 19.25 -23.54
N SER A 19 12.91 18.97 -24.20
CA SER A 19 12.99 19.00 -25.67
C SER A 19 13.68 17.76 -26.25
N ASN A 20 12.99 16.62 -26.20
CA ASN A 20 13.21 15.50 -27.11
C ASN A 20 11.86 15.13 -27.74
N PRO A 21 11.50 15.66 -28.92
CA PRO A 21 10.42 15.09 -29.70
C PRO A 21 10.95 13.80 -30.32
N THR A 22 10.67 12.66 -29.68
CA THR A 22 10.82 11.37 -30.35
C THR A 22 9.95 11.42 -31.61
N PRO A 23 10.49 11.17 -32.82
CA PRO A 23 9.67 11.04 -34.01
C PRO A 23 8.67 9.91 -33.76
N ALA A 24 7.38 10.25 -33.71
CA ALA A 24 6.35 9.25 -33.75
C ALA A 24 6.58 8.40 -35.01
N PRO A 25 6.56 7.06 -34.92
CA PRO A 25 6.50 6.25 -36.12
C PRO A 25 5.28 6.73 -36.89
N SER A 26 5.51 7.23 -38.11
CA SER A 26 4.45 7.54 -39.06
C SER A 26 3.69 6.24 -39.29
N LEU A 27 2.60 6.04 -38.55
CA LEU A 27 1.57 5.11 -38.91
C LEU A 27 1.08 5.58 -40.28
N ALA A 28 1.53 4.91 -41.32
CA ALA A 28 0.81 4.93 -42.58
C ALA A 28 -0.61 4.51 -42.23
N THR A 29 -1.52 5.47 -42.20
CA THR A 29 -2.94 5.22 -42.04
C THR A 29 -3.38 4.48 -43.28
N ASP A 30 -3.31 3.16 -43.22
CA ASP A 30 -4.08 2.31 -44.11
C ASP A 30 -5.55 2.61 -43.79
N PRO A 31 -6.34 3.18 -44.72
CA PRO A 31 -7.72 3.59 -44.45
C PRO A 31 -8.66 2.40 -44.18
N ASP A 32 -8.13 1.17 -44.19
CA ASP A 32 -8.88 -0.08 -43.97
C ASP A 32 -8.39 -0.89 -42.74
N ALA A 33 -7.49 -0.33 -41.93
CA ALA A 33 -7.11 -0.94 -40.66
C ALA A 33 -8.17 -0.67 -39.59
N THR A 34 -9.17 -1.56 -39.51
CA THR A 34 -10.07 -1.65 -38.34
C THR A 34 -9.19 -1.83 -37.09
N PRO A 35 -9.22 -0.90 -36.11
CA PRO A 35 -8.48 -1.08 -34.87
C PRO A 35 -8.87 -2.43 -34.25
N PRO A 36 -7.92 -3.28 -33.85
CA PRO A 36 -8.27 -4.48 -33.10
C PRO A 36 -9.08 -4.02 -31.89
N ALA A 37 -10.31 -4.52 -31.78
CA ALA A 37 -11.15 -4.29 -30.63
C ALA A 37 -10.37 -4.79 -29.41
N THR A 38 -9.82 -3.86 -28.63
CA THR A 38 -9.30 -4.15 -27.30
C THR A 38 -10.45 -4.79 -26.54
N ALA A 39 -10.34 -6.09 -26.28
CA ALA A 39 -11.28 -6.78 -25.42
C ALA A 39 -11.21 -6.10 -24.05
N GLU A 40 -12.28 -5.39 -23.73
CA GLU A 40 -12.46 -4.70 -22.46
C GLU A 40 -12.40 -5.75 -21.34
N ALA A 41 -11.39 -5.65 -20.48
CA ALA A 41 -11.30 -6.51 -19.31
C ALA A 41 -12.58 -6.31 -18.48
N PRO A 42 -13.19 -7.39 -17.94
CA PRO A 42 -14.42 -7.26 -17.17
C PRO A 42 -14.19 -6.29 -16.01
N GLU A 43 -14.99 -5.22 -15.93
CA GLU A 43 -14.91 -4.28 -14.82
C GLU A 43 -15.22 -5.02 -13.50
N PRO A 44 -14.44 -4.78 -12.44
CA PRO A 44 -14.70 -5.40 -11.15
C PRO A 44 -16.11 -5.03 -10.67
N PRO A 45 -16.84 -5.96 -10.03
CA PRO A 45 -18.21 -5.70 -9.60
C PRO A 45 -18.25 -4.52 -8.63
N GLU A 46 -19.03 -3.50 -8.98
CA GLU A 46 -19.25 -2.35 -8.11
C GLU A 46 -19.98 -2.78 -6.83
N ARG A 47 -19.39 -2.47 -5.67
CA ARG A 47 -19.97 -2.73 -4.36
C ARG A 47 -20.29 -1.40 -3.68
N ALA A 48 -21.53 -1.25 -3.22
CA ALA A 48 -21.90 -0.08 -2.43
C ALA A 48 -21.23 -0.12 -1.05
N PHE A 49 -20.77 1.04 -0.57
CA PHE A 49 -20.37 1.20 0.81
C PHE A 49 -21.59 1.03 1.73
N PRO A 50 -21.48 0.26 2.83
CA PRO A 50 -22.51 0.22 3.86
C PRO A 50 -22.82 1.63 4.36
N ALA A 51 -24.10 1.99 4.45
CA ALA A 51 -24.52 3.33 4.83
C ALA A 51 -24.01 3.73 6.23
N ASP A 52 -23.84 2.77 7.13
CA ASP A 52 -23.31 2.95 8.48
C ASP A 52 -21.77 3.04 8.55
N SER A 53 -21.07 2.93 7.42
CA SER A 53 -19.60 3.01 7.34
C SER A 53 -19.07 4.33 6.76
N ILE A 54 -19.85 5.05 5.94
CA ILE A 54 -19.39 6.28 5.28
C ILE A 54 -19.01 7.35 6.32
N TYR A 55 -19.91 7.65 7.26
CA TYR A 55 -19.65 8.65 8.28
C TYR A 55 -18.48 8.28 9.21
N PRO A 56 -18.40 7.06 9.78
CA PRO A 56 -17.26 6.65 10.58
C PRO A 56 -15.91 6.72 9.85
N LEU A 57 -15.84 6.30 8.58
CA LEU A 57 -14.59 6.40 7.82
C LEU A 57 -14.15 7.86 7.65
N LEU A 58 -15.07 8.75 7.28
CA LEU A 58 -14.76 10.18 7.20
C LEU A 58 -14.32 10.74 8.55
N LEU A 59 -15.01 10.38 9.64
CA LEU A 59 -14.62 10.76 10.99
C LEU A 59 -13.18 10.34 11.30
N ALA A 60 -12.80 9.11 10.97
CA ALA A 60 -11.44 8.61 11.17
C ALA A 60 -10.39 9.40 10.37
N GLU A 61 -10.67 9.71 9.10
CA GLU A 61 -9.79 10.53 8.25
C GLU A 61 -9.60 11.95 8.78
N PHE A 62 -10.68 12.60 9.27
CA PHE A 62 -10.58 13.92 9.88
C PHE A 62 -9.85 13.88 11.22
N ALA A 63 -10.05 12.83 12.02
CA ALA A 63 -9.32 12.60 13.26
C ALA A 63 -7.81 12.46 13.00
N LEU A 64 -7.40 11.67 11.99
CA LEU A 64 -6.00 11.57 11.55
C LEU A 64 -5.42 12.94 11.18
N ARG A 65 -6.14 13.75 10.39
CA ARG A 65 -5.68 15.11 10.03
C ARG A 65 -5.55 16.05 11.23
N ARG A 66 -6.23 15.75 12.33
CA ARG A 66 -6.14 16.49 13.60
C ARG A 66 -5.07 15.92 14.55
N ASN A 67 -4.39 14.85 14.16
CA ASN A 67 -3.52 14.03 15.01
C ASN A 67 -4.26 13.35 16.18
N ASP A 68 -5.58 13.19 16.08
CA ASP A 68 -6.38 12.37 17.00
C ASP A 68 -6.32 10.90 16.57
N TYR A 69 -5.14 10.30 16.77
CA TYR A 69 -4.85 8.94 16.34
C TYR A 69 -5.68 7.89 17.10
N ASP A 70 -6.09 8.18 18.34
CA ASP A 70 -6.93 7.32 19.15
C ASP A 70 -8.33 7.15 18.56
N THR A 71 -8.99 8.25 18.24
CA THR A 71 -10.30 8.23 17.58
C THR A 71 -10.19 7.59 16.21
N ALA A 72 -9.13 7.91 15.44
CA ALA A 72 -8.91 7.31 14.13
C ALA A 72 -8.75 5.78 14.21
N LEU A 73 -7.80 5.29 15.03
CA LEU A 73 -7.49 3.86 15.11
C LEU A 73 -8.68 3.06 15.63
N SER A 74 -9.34 3.53 16.70
CA SER A 74 -10.52 2.84 17.23
C SER A 74 -11.67 2.77 16.22
N THR A 75 -11.86 3.82 15.43
CA THR A 75 -12.87 3.83 14.36
C THR A 75 -12.50 2.88 13.23
N TYR A 76 -11.25 2.86 12.77
CA TYR A 76 -10.80 1.91 11.74
C TYR A 76 -10.89 0.46 12.20
N LEU A 77 -10.52 0.14 13.44
CA LEU A 77 -10.66 -1.21 14.00
C LEU A 77 -12.12 -1.68 14.02
N GLN A 78 -13.07 -0.78 14.24
CA GLN A 78 -14.51 -1.11 14.15
C GLN A 78 -14.99 -1.29 12.71
N GLN A 79 -14.42 -0.57 11.75
CA GLN A 79 -14.88 -0.57 10.36
C GLN A 79 -14.21 -1.64 9.49
N ALA A 80 -12.94 -1.99 9.74
CA ALA A 80 -12.20 -2.96 8.94
C ALA A 80 -12.92 -4.32 8.86
N PRO A 81 -13.43 -4.92 9.97
CA PRO A 81 -14.18 -6.18 9.90
C PRO A 81 -15.54 -6.07 9.23
N LYS A 82 -16.17 -4.89 9.23
CA LYS A 82 -17.46 -4.65 8.55
C LYS A 82 -17.29 -4.56 7.04
N LEU A 83 -16.27 -3.84 6.61
CA LEU A 83 -16.00 -3.54 5.20
C LEU A 83 -15.28 -4.68 4.51
N ARG A 84 -14.42 -5.40 5.25
CA ARG A 84 -13.60 -6.51 4.73
C ARG A 84 -12.80 -6.12 3.48
N GLU A 85 -12.29 -4.90 3.48
CA GLU A 85 -11.43 -4.37 2.42
C GLU A 85 -9.96 -4.48 2.84
N PRO A 86 -9.08 -5.06 1.99
CA PRO A 86 -7.67 -5.21 2.32
C PRO A 86 -6.97 -3.88 2.62
N ALA A 87 -7.25 -2.85 1.82
CA ALA A 87 -6.64 -1.53 1.97
C ALA A 87 -6.95 -0.89 3.34
N ILE A 88 -8.16 -1.12 3.87
CA ILE A 88 -8.56 -0.60 5.19
C ILE A 88 -7.84 -1.38 6.29
N SER A 89 -7.74 -2.70 6.15
CA SER A 89 -7.03 -3.55 7.12
C SER A 89 -5.53 -3.24 7.15
N ALA A 90 -4.91 -3.01 5.98
CA ALA A 90 -3.53 -2.56 5.85
C ALA A 90 -3.31 -1.19 6.51
N HIS A 91 -4.17 -0.21 6.21
CA HIS A 91 -4.10 1.11 6.82
C HIS A 91 -4.22 1.06 8.35
N THR A 92 -5.19 0.27 8.85
CA THR A 92 -5.39 0.05 10.29
C THR A 92 -4.16 -0.57 10.95
N THR A 93 -3.54 -1.56 10.29
CA THR A 93 -2.30 -2.19 10.73
C THR A 93 -1.17 -1.17 10.85
N HIS A 94 -0.93 -0.38 9.81
CA HIS A 94 0.13 0.61 9.79
C HIS A 94 -0.08 1.72 10.82
N LEU A 95 -1.32 2.16 11.01
CA LEU A 95 -1.66 3.13 12.05
C LEU A 95 -1.39 2.57 13.46
N ALA A 96 -1.81 1.34 13.73
CA ALA A 96 -1.53 0.68 15.00
C ALA A 96 -0.03 0.50 15.25
N GLN A 97 0.74 0.12 14.24
CA GLN A 97 2.20 0.04 14.31
C GLN A 97 2.84 1.39 14.59
N PHE A 98 2.40 2.45 13.91
CA PHE A 98 2.85 3.82 14.14
C PHE A 98 2.62 4.24 15.61
N MET A 99 1.46 3.89 16.16
CA MET A 99 1.11 4.13 17.56
C MET A 99 1.78 3.16 18.55
N LYS A 100 2.55 2.17 18.08
CA LYS A 100 3.16 1.09 18.87
C LYS A 100 2.13 0.27 19.66
N ARG A 101 0.94 0.11 19.10
CA ARG A 101 -0.19 -0.67 19.62
C ARG A 101 -0.17 -2.07 19.02
N GLU A 102 0.75 -2.88 19.51
CA GLU A 102 0.97 -4.23 18.97
C GLU A 102 -0.27 -5.15 19.04
N PRO A 103 -1.12 -5.13 20.09
CA PRO A 103 -2.35 -5.94 20.11
C PRO A 103 -3.31 -5.59 18.97
N GLU A 104 -3.54 -4.30 18.73
CA GLU A 104 -4.40 -3.78 17.68
C GLU A 104 -3.79 -4.02 16.29
N ALA A 105 -2.46 -3.89 16.15
CA ALA A 105 -1.76 -4.21 14.92
C ALA A 105 -1.88 -5.70 14.59
N TYR A 106 -1.82 -6.58 15.61
CA TYR A 106 -1.98 -8.02 15.45
C TYR A 106 -3.40 -8.40 15.00
N GLU A 107 -4.42 -7.76 15.57
CA GLU A 107 -5.81 -7.92 15.14
C GLU A 107 -6.00 -7.48 13.67
N ALA A 108 -5.56 -6.26 13.34
CA ALA A 108 -5.74 -5.68 12.01
C ALA A 108 -4.97 -6.44 10.92
N VAL A 109 -3.72 -6.85 11.18
CA VAL A 109 -2.94 -7.60 10.20
C VAL A 109 -3.47 -9.02 10.01
N GLY A 110 -4.09 -9.60 11.04
CA GLY A 110 -4.76 -10.90 10.93
C GLY A 110 -5.86 -10.84 9.87
N LEU A 111 -6.71 -9.81 9.92
CA LEU A 111 -7.73 -9.59 8.89
C LEU A 111 -7.10 -9.27 7.53
N TRP A 112 -6.01 -8.50 7.49
CA TRP A 112 -5.32 -8.21 6.22
C TRP A 112 -4.80 -9.49 5.55
N VAL A 113 -4.13 -10.39 6.28
CA VAL A 113 -3.67 -11.69 5.76
C VAL A 113 -4.85 -12.59 5.37
N GLU A 114 -5.97 -12.54 6.08
CA GLU A 114 -7.19 -13.27 5.71
C GLU A 114 -7.74 -12.81 4.35
N LEU A 115 -7.72 -11.50 4.09
CA LEU A 115 -8.25 -10.90 2.86
C LEU A 115 -7.27 -10.96 1.69
N GLU A 116 -5.97 -10.87 1.95
CA GLU A 116 -4.88 -10.97 0.98
C GLU A 116 -3.80 -11.98 1.44
N PRO A 117 -4.07 -13.29 1.31
CA PRO A 117 -3.17 -14.34 1.81
C PRO A 117 -1.77 -14.32 1.17
N ASP A 118 -1.67 -13.82 -0.06
CA ASP A 118 -0.42 -13.75 -0.82
C ASP A 118 0.34 -12.44 -0.61
N SER A 119 -0.21 -11.48 0.15
CA SER A 119 0.48 -10.22 0.46
C SER A 119 1.72 -10.48 1.31
N ALA A 120 2.89 -10.29 0.70
CA ALA A 120 4.16 -10.51 1.38
C ALA A 120 4.36 -9.50 2.52
N GLU A 121 3.85 -8.27 2.40
CA GLU A 121 3.91 -7.26 3.47
C GLU A 121 3.05 -7.65 4.68
N ALA A 122 1.80 -8.06 4.45
CA ALA A 122 0.90 -8.51 5.50
C ALA A 122 1.48 -9.71 6.25
N ASN A 123 1.97 -10.71 5.51
CA ASN A 123 2.59 -11.90 6.08
C ASN A 123 3.88 -11.58 6.86
N ASN A 124 4.74 -10.70 6.34
CA ASN A 124 5.95 -10.30 7.06
C ASN A 124 5.61 -9.56 8.37
N THR A 125 4.59 -8.71 8.32
CA THR A 125 4.11 -7.98 9.50
C THR A 125 3.55 -8.93 10.56
N LEU A 126 2.68 -9.86 10.17
CA LEU A 126 2.10 -10.85 11.09
C LEU A 126 3.19 -11.78 11.67
N ALA A 127 4.13 -12.25 10.84
CA ALA A 127 5.27 -13.04 11.29
C ALA A 127 6.09 -12.30 12.37
N THR A 128 6.38 -11.02 12.14
CA THR A 128 7.14 -10.18 13.08
C THR A 128 6.40 -10.03 14.42
N LEU A 129 5.08 -9.79 14.39
CA LEU A 129 4.28 -9.67 15.60
C LEU A 129 4.16 -11.00 16.36
N LEU A 130 4.02 -12.13 15.66
CA LEU A 130 4.00 -13.46 16.26
C LEU A 130 5.31 -13.79 16.98
N ILE A 131 6.46 -13.47 16.37
CA ILE A 131 7.78 -13.67 16.99
C ILE A 131 7.88 -12.84 18.28
N ARG A 132 7.53 -11.56 18.23
CA ARG A 132 7.53 -10.66 19.41
C ARG A 132 6.60 -11.13 20.52
N LYS A 133 5.49 -11.77 20.17
CA LYS A 133 4.53 -12.39 21.09
C LYS A 133 5.04 -13.72 21.69
N GLY A 134 6.22 -14.19 21.32
CA GLY A 134 6.78 -15.47 21.77
C GLY A 134 6.15 -16.68 21.07
N GLN A 135 5.62 -16.49 19.86
CA GLN A 135 4.98 -17.52 19.04
C GLN A 135 5.72 -17.76 17.69
N PRO A 136 7.05 -17.96 17.69
CA PRO A 136 7.83 -18.07 16.45
C PRO A 136 7.39 -19.25 15.57
N ALA A 137 6.91 -20.35 16.16
CA ALA A 137 6.40 -21.49 15.41
C ALA A 137 5.22 -21.12 14.49
N GLN A 138 4.36 -20.19 14.92
CA GLN A 138 3.23 -19.72 14.12
C GLN A 138 3.67 -18.74 13.02
N ALA A 139 4.84 -18.12 13.13
CA ALA A 139 5.36 -17.18 12.14
C ALA A 139 5.93 -17.85 10.88
N VAL A 140 6.36 -19.12 10.99
CA VAL A 140 6.96 -19.91 9.90
C VAL A 140 6.13 -19.91 8.61
N PRO A 141 4.81 -20.25 8.61
CA PRO A 141 4.02 -20.26 7.38
C PRO A 141 3.96 -18.89 6.70
N HIS A 142 3.93 -17.81 7.48
CA HIS A 142 3.90 -16.45 6.93
C HIS A 142 5.25 -16.06 6.31
N LEU A 143 6.38 -16.38 6.96
CA LEU A 143 7.71 -16.16 6.39
C LEU A 143 7.93 -16.98 5.10
N ALA A 144 7.31 -18.16 4.98
CA ALA A 144 7.33 -18.92 3.74
C ALA A 144 6.60 -18.20 2.59
N VAL A 145 5.48 -17.53 2.86
CA VAL A 145 4.81 -16.67 1.86
C VAL A 145 5.73 -15.53 1.41
N VAL A 146 6.39 -14.86 2.37
CA VAL A 146 7.33 -13.76 2.08
C VAL A 146 8.46 -14.23 1.17
N ALA A 147 9.07 -15.37 1.48
CA ALA A 147 10.19 -15.94 0.72
C ALA A 147 9.82 -16.33 -0.73
N ARG A 148 8.55 -16.68 -0.98
CA ARG A 148 8.06 -17.03 -2.32
C ARG A 148 7.82 -15.82 -3.22
N ASN A 149 7.64 -14.64 -2.66
CA ASN A 149 7.36 -13.39 -3.38
C ASN A 149 8.64 -12.59 -3.71
N ASP A 150 9.80 -13.27 -3.81
CA ASP A 150 11.13 -12.68 -4.01
C ASP A 150 11.55 -11.61 -2.99
N LEU A 151 10.83 -11.50 -1.86
CA LEU A 151 11.24 -10.69 -0.71
C LEU A 151 12.17 -11.47 0.21
N GLN A 152 13.17 -10.79 0.76
CA GLN A 152 14.08 -11.39 1.74
C GLN A 152 13.36 -11.63 3.07
N ALA A 153 12.82 -12.83 3.24
CA ALA A 153 12.27 -13.27 4.52
C ALA A 153 13.38 -13.39 5.58
N ASN A 154 13.24 -12.68 6.70
CA ASN A 154 14.22 -12.68 7.78
C ASN A 154 14.02 -13.86 8.75
N PHE A 155 14.29 -15.08 8.28
CA PHE A 155 14.23 -16.31 9.08
C PHE A 155 15.06 -16.29 10.37
N PRO A 156 16.23 -15.62 10.45
CA PRO A 156 16.97 -15.47 11.71
C PRO A 156 16.15 -14.88 12.87
N MET A 157 15.10 -14.10 12.61
CA MET A 157 14.21 -13.60 13.69
C MET A 157 13.45 -14.71 14.42
N LEU A 158 13.35 -15.92 13.88
CA LEU A 158 12.72 -17.04 14.59
C LEU A 158 13.50 -17.49 15.84
N LEU A 159 14.76 -17.06 15.98
CA LEU A 159 15.66 -17.44 17.06
C LEU A 159 15.82 -16.38 18.16
N SER A 160 15.19 -15.21 17.99
CA SER A 160 15.26 -14.09 18.94
C SER A 160 14.37 -14.26 20.16
#